data_AF-A0A937ZHL3-F1
#
_entry.id   AF-A0A937ZHL3-F1
#
_cell.length_a   1.000
_cell.length_b   1.000
_cell.length_c   1.000
_cell.angle_alpha   90.00
_cell.angle_beta   90.00
_cell.angle_gamma   90.00
#
_symmetry.space_group_name_H-M   'P 1'
#
loop_
_entity.id
_entity.type
_entity.pdbx_description
1 polymer ?
#
loop_
_entity_poly.entity_id
_entity_poly.type
_entity_poly.pdbx_seq_one_letter_code
_entity_poly.pdbx_strand_id
1 'polypeptide(L)'
;MTALLPYLIPICAEALAAIEAHRDRARAAVARRVGADGRIDSQKLDAEQYAAHGFAWIATYATALRELLAWARRLEAAGTLGEREALILQIVFGEYAAQLRGGIPISQVEMTRAADV
;
A
#
# COMPACT_ATOMS: atom_id res chain seq x y z
N MET A 1 -19.90 -19.60 -12.81
CA MET A 1 -19.16 -18.98 -11.69
C MET A 1 -18.35 -17.85 -12.28
N THR A 2 -18.65 -16.60 -11.94
CA THR A 2 -17.91 -15.43 -12.47
C THR A 2 -16.66 -15.20 -11.62
N ALA A 3 -15.52 -14.91 -12.25
CA ALA A 3 -14.24 -14.71 -11.55
C ALA A 3 -14.17 -13.37 -10.78
N LEU A 4 -15.09 -12.45 -11.05
CA LEU A 4 -15.18 -11.14 -10.40
C LEU A 4 -15.94 -11.21 -9.07
N LEU A 5 -15.37 -10.57 -8.05
CA LEU A 5 -16.05 -10.35 -6.78
C LEU A 5 -17.21 -9.36 -6.96
N PRO A 6 -18.38 -9.63 -6.35
CA PRO A 6 -19.45 -8.65 -6.31
C PRO A 6 -19.03 -7.44 -5.48
N TYR A 7 -19.58 -6.26 -5.80
CA TYR A 7 -19.30 -5.00 -5.07
C TYR A 7 -17.81 -4.62 -5.01
N LEU A 8 -17.07 -4.83 -6.11
CA LEU A 8 -15.62 -4.65 -6.15
C LEU A 8 -15.16 -3.24 -5.74
N ILE A 9 -15.75 -2.17 -6.27
CA ILE A 9 -15.37 -0.78 -5.94
C ILE A 9 -15.54 -0.49 -4.44
N PRO A 10 -16.69 -0.78 -3.80
CA PRO A 10 -16.84 -0.69 -2.34
C PRO A 10 -15.79 -1.48 -1.55
N ILE A 11 -15.56 -2.75 -1.91
CA ILE A 11 -14.58 -3.61 -1.22
C ILE A 11 -13.16 -3.01 -1.32
N CYS A 12 -12.76 -2.55 -2.50
CA CYS A 12 -11.47 -1.89 -2.70
C CYS A 12 -11.37 -0.58 -1.88
N ALA A 13 -12.46 0.17 -1.73
CA ALA A 13 -12.47 1.39 -0.92
C ALA A 13 -12.26 1.10 0.58
N GLU A 14 -12.92 0.08 1.11
CA GLU A 14 -12.72 -0.36 2.50
C GLU A 14 -11.30 -0.90 2.73
N ALA A 15 -10.79 -1.70 1.79
CA ALA A 15 -9.42 -2.20 1.84
C ALA A 15 -8.39 -1.05 1.81
N LEU A 16 -8.60 -0.04 0.96
CA LEU A 16 -7.71 1.12 0.88
C LEU A 16 -7.67 1.88 2.20
N ALA A 17 -8.82 2.11 2.85
CA ALA A 17 -8.86 2.79 4.14
C ALA A 17 -8.03 2.05 5.21
N ALA A 18 -8.11 0.71 5.25
CA ALA A 18 -7.31 -0.10 6.16
C ALA A 18 -5.80 -0.02 5.84
N ILE A 19 -5.44 0.01 4.55
CA ILE A 19 -4.06 0.11 4.07
C ILE A 19 -3.47 1.50 4.38
N GLU A 20 -4.23 2.58 4.18
CA GLU A 20 -3.81 3.93 4.55
C GLU A 20 -3.60 4.07 6.06
N ALA A 21 -4.50 3.51 6.87
CA ALA A 21 -4.32 3.46 8.32
C ALA A 21 -3.09 2.63 8.76
N HIS A 22 -2.75 1.57 8.03
CA HIS A 22 -1.50 0.84 8.25
C HIS A 22 -0.28 1.69 7.87
N ARG A 23 -0.30 2.36 6.71
CA ARG A 23 0.75 3.28 6.27
C ARG A 23 1.01 4.38 7.28
N ASP A 24 -0.05 4.98 7.83
CA ASP A 24 0.09 6.08 8.78
C ASP A 24 0.69 5.62 10.12
N ARG A 25 0.34 4.42 10.58
CA ARG A 25 0.98 3.80 11.75
C ARG A 25 2.46 3.50 11.51
N ALA A 26 2.81 2.94 10.35
CA ALA A 26 4.20 2.69 9.95
C ALA A 26 5.00 4.01 9.88
N ARG A 27 4.42 5.06 9.28
CA ARG A 27 5.03 6.40 9.24
C ARG A 27 5.36 6.91 10.64
N ALA A 28 4.41 6.82 11.56
CA ALA A 28 4.60 7.29 12.92
C ALA A 28 5.66 6.48 13.67
N ALA A 29 5.73 5.16 13.45
CA ALA A 29 6.74 4.29 14.04
C ALA A 29 8.15 4.62 13.54
N VAL A 30 8.35 4.67 12.22
CA VAL A 30 9.64 5.03 11.62
C VAL A 30 10.06 6.44 11.99
N ALA A 31 9.15 7.42 12.00
CA ALA A 31 9.46 8.80 12.38
C ALA A 31 10.07 8.92 13.79
N ARG A 32 9.64 8.09 14.75
CA ARG A 32 10.21 8.06 16.11
C ARG A 32 11.61 7.42 16.16
N ARG A 33 11.94 6.55 15.20
CA ARG A 33 13.24 5.88 15.11
C ARG A 33 14.29 6.79 14.47
N VAL A 34 13.91 7.53 13.43
CA VAL A 34 14.83 8.35 12.63
C VAL A 34 15.00 9.79 13.13
N GLY A 35 14.34 10.17 14.22
CA GLY A 35 14.35 11.57 14.66
C GLY A 35 13.48 11.85 15.88
N ALA A 36 13.40 13.13 16.25
CA ALA A 36 12.55 13.64 17.33
C ALA A 36 12.01 15.02 16.96
N ASP A 37 10.87 15.41 17.55
CA ASP A 37 10.27 16.74 17.39
C ASP A 37 10.08 17.18 15.92
N GLY A 38 9.76 16.23 15.04
CA GLY A 38 9.56 16.47 13.61
C GLY A 38 10.84 16.71 12.81
N ARG A 39 12.02 16.60 13.43
CA ARG A 39 13.32 16.71 12.76
C ARG A 39 13.93 15.32 12.56
N ILE A 40 14.33 15.03 11.33
CA ILE A 40 15.07 13.81 10.98
C ILE A 40 16.54 14.01 11.35
N ASP A 41 17.10 13.03 12.04
CA ASP A 41 18.53 12.90 12.33
C ASP A 41 19.16 11.99 11.27
N SER A 42 20.17 12.49 10.56
CA SER A 42 20.78 11.76 9.45
C SER A 42 21.48 10.48 9.89
N GLN A 43 22.15 10.49 11.05
CA GLN A 43 22.85 9.31 11.55
C GLN A 43 21.84 8.23 11.97
N LYS A 44 20.72 8.62 12.58
CA LYS A 44 19.63 7.69 12.90
C LYS A 44 18.93 7.18 11.64
N LEU A 45 18.72 8.03 10.64
CA LEU A 45 18.13 7.62 9.36
C LEU A 45 19.00 6.56 8.68
N ASP A 46 20.32 6.75 8.66
CA ASP A 46 21.26 5.76 8.10
C ASP A 46 21.26 4.46 8.91
N ALA A 47 21.25 4.54 10.24
CA ALA A 47 21.17 3.38 11.12
C ALA A 47 19.84 2.60 10.95
N GLU A 48 18.75 3.30 10.63
CA GLU A 48 17.40 2.77 10.46
C GLU A 48 17.00 2.65 8.97
N GLN A 49 17.97 2.64 8.05
CA GLN A 49 17.74 2.68 6.61
C GLN A 49 16.77 1.60 6.13
N TYR A 50 16.88 0.39 6.67
CA TYR A 50 15.98 -0.71 6.32
C TYR A 50 14.52 -0.41 6.67
N ALA A 51 14.26 0.17 7.85
CA ALA A 51 12.92 0.58 8.25
C ALA A 51 12.41 1.78 7.43
N ALA A 52 13.29 2.75 7.14
CA ALA A 52 12.96 3.90 6.31
C ALA A 52 12.58 3.47 4.88
N HIS A 53 13.35 2.58 4.26
CA HIS A 53 13.04 1.99 2.96
C HIS A 53 11.79 1.11 3.00
N GLY A 54 11.61 0.32 4.06
CA GLY A 54 10.42 -0.48 4.27
C GLY A 54 9.15 0.38 4.29
N PHE A 55 9.18 1.48 5.03
CA PHE A 55 8.10 2.47 5.02
C PHE A 55 7.89 3.10 3.63
N ALA A 56 8.96 3.43 2.90
CA ALA A 56 8.85 3.97 1.55
C ALA A 56 8.10 2.99 0.61
N TRP A 57 8.35 1.69 0.72
CA TRP A 57 7.63 0.65 -0.04
C TRP A 57 6.15 0.54 0.36
N ILE A 58 5.85 0.56 1.66
CA ILE A 58 4.46 0.57 2.16
C ILE A 58 3.71 1.81 1.63
N ALA A 59 4.34 2.98 1.68
CA ALA A 59 3.77 4.23 1.17
C ALA A 59 3.55 4.20 -0.35
N THR A 60 4.46 3.56 -1.08
CA THR A 60 4.33 3.32 -2.52
C THR A 60 3.12 2.44 -2.83
N TYR A 61 2.92 1.34 -2.10
CA TYR A 61 1.80 0.42 -2.30
C TYR A 61 0.46 1.10 -1.99
N ALA A 62 0.36 1.79 -0.86
CA ALA A 62 -0.83 2.55 -0.49
C ALA A 62 -1.17 3.60 -1.57
N THR A 63 -0.16 4.30 -2.09
CA THR A 63 -0.33 5.29 -3.16
C THR A 63 -0.80 4.64 -4.46
N ALA A 64 -0.18 3.54 -4.88
CA ALA A 64 -0.55 2.81 -6.10
C ALA A 64 -2.01 2.34 -6.04
N LEU A 65 -2.45 1.78 -4.90
CA LEU A 65 -3.82 1.32 -4.72
C LEU A 65 -4.84 2.48 -4.70
N ARG A 66 -4.48 3.61 -4.09
CA ARG A 66 -5.30 4.84 -4.11
C ARG A 66 -5.52 5.33 -5.54
N GLU A 67 -4.46 5.42 -6.33
CA GLU A 67 -4.54 5.86 -7.73
C GLU A 67 -5.27 4.84 -8.62
N LEU A 68 -5.08 3.54 -8.39
CA LEU A 68 -5.78 2.49 -9.13
C LEU A 68 -7.29 2.51 -8.86
N LEU A 69 -7.70 2.67 -7.60
CA LEU A 69 -9.12 2.83 -7.26
C LEU A 69 -9.71 4.11 -7.87
N ALA A 70 -8.95 5.22 -7.85
CA ALA A 70 -9.38 6.45 -8.49
C ALA A 70 -9.54 6.29 -10.01
N TRP A 71 -8.64 5.55 -10.67
CA TRP A 71 -8.75 5.19 -12.08
C TRP A 71 -10.03 4.38 -12.36
N ALA A 72 -10.29 3.33 -11.58
CA ALA A 72 -11.47 2.49 -11.75
C ALA A 72 -12.78 3.28 -11.54
N ARG A 73 -12.83 4.18 -10.55
CA ARG A 73 -13.98 5.09 -10.32
C ARG A 73 -14.23 6.03 -11.50
N ARG A 74 -13.18 6.54 -12.15
CA ARG A 74 -13.34 7.38 -13.36
C ARG A 74 -13.92 6.58 -14.52
N LEU A 75 -13.49 5.33 -14.69
CA LEU A 75 -14.06 4.43 -15.70
C LEU A 75 -15.52 4.08 -15.41
N GLU A 76 -15.85 3.82 -14.15
CA GLU A 76 -17.23 3.56 -13.71
C GLU A 76 -18.14 4.75 -14.01
N ALA A 77 -17.71 5.96 -13.65
CA ALA A 77 -18.44 7.19 -13.94
C ALA A 77 -18.61 7.46 -15.45
N ALA A 78 -17.65 7.02 -16.27
CA ALA A 78 -17.71 7.12 -17.72
C ALA A 78 -18.51 5.98 -18.39
N GLY A 79 -18.99 4.98 -17.63
CA GLY A 79 -19.66 3.80 -18.17
C GLY A 79 -18.73 2.87 -18.97
N THR A 80 -17.41 2.97 -18.76
CA THR A 80 -16.37 2.22 -19.50
C THR A 80 -15.57 1.25 -18.64
N LEU A 81 -15.98 1.05 -17.37
CA LEU A 81 -15.41 0.01 -16.52
C LEU A 81 -15.91 -1.37 -16.98
N GLY A 82 -15.11 -2.06 -17.80
CA GLY A 82 -15.39 -3.40 -18.27
C GLY A 82 -14.82 -4.50 -17.37
N GLU A 83 -15.01 -5.76 -17.80
CA GLU A 83 -14.51 -6.94 -17.09
C GLU A 83 -12.98 -6.92 -16.92
N ARG A 84 -12.25 -6.50 -17.96
CA ARG A 84 -10.78 -6.46 -17.94
C ARG A 84 -10.27 -5.48 -16.88
N GLU A 85 -10.84 -4.28 -16.84
CA GLU A 85 -10.43 -3.24 -15.89
C GLU A 85 -10.79 -3.64 -14.45
N ALA A 86 -11.95 -4.28 -14.26
CA ALA A 86 -12.35 -4.85 -12.98
C ALA A 86 -11.40 -5.98 -12.53
N LEU A 87 -10.96 -6.86 -13.43
CA LEU A 87 -10.00 -7.92 -13.10
C LEU A 87 -8.63 -7.35 -12.71
N ILE A 88 -8.14 -6.32 -13.41
CA ILE A 88 -6.90 -5.62 -13.04
C ILE A 88 -7.03 -5.03 -11.62
N LEU A 89 -8.14 -4.34 -11.34
CA LEU A 89 -8.39 -3.78 -10.01
C LEU A 89 -8.38 -4.88 -8.93
N GLN A 90 -9.14 -5.96 -9.14
CA GLN A 90 -9.24 -7.08 -8.19
C GLN A 90 -7.89 -7.75 -7.93
N ILE A 91 -7.14 -8.05 -9.00
CA ILE A 91 -5.85 -8.74 -8.89
C ILE A 91 -4.84 -7.88 -8.13
N VAL A 92 -4.70 -6.60 -8.50
CA VAL A 92 -3.71 -5.73 -7.86
C VAL A 92 -4.06 -5.45 -6.41
N PHE A 93 -5.33 -5.20 -6.08
CA PHE A 93 -5.76 -5.05 -4.68
C PHE A 93 -5.52 -6.33 -3.87
N GLY A 94 -5.86 -7.49 -4.42
CA GLY A 94 -5.65 -8.78 -3.77
C GLY A 94 -4.17 -9.06 -3.49
N GLU A 95 -3.33 -8.87 -4.50
CA GLU A 95 -1.88 -9.12 -4.41
C GLU A 95 -1.21 -8.14 -3.42
N TYR A 96 -1.47 -6.84 -3.55
CA TYR A 96 -0.79 -5.84 -2.74
C TYR A 96 -1.25 -5.88 -1.29
N ALA A 97 -2.53 -6.19 -1.02
CA ALA A 97 -3.00 -6.43 0.34
C ALA A 97 -2.36 -7.69 0.96
N ALA A 98 -2.18 -8.76 0.17
CA ALA A 98 -1.51 -9.96 0.63
C ALA A 98 -0.02 -9.70 0.96
N GLN A 99 0.68 -8.92 0.12
CA GLN A 99 2.07 -8.54 0.35
C GLN A 99 2.22 -7.56 1.52
N LEU A 100 1.34 -6.57 1.69
CA LEU A 100 1.34 -5.71 2.88
C LEU A 100 1.20 -6.51 4.18
N ARG A 101 0.46 -7.63 4.14
CA ARG A 101 0.32 -8.55 5.28
C ARG A 101 1.52 -9.49 5.45
N GLY A 102 2.03 -10.08 4.37
CA GLY A 102 3.03 -11.15 4.41
C GLY A 102 4.48 -10.69 4.28
N GLY A 103 4.70 -9.54 3.68
CA GLY A 103 5.99 -8.95 3.36
C GLY A 103 6.00 -8.41 1.93
N ILE A 104 6.55 -7.20 1.75
CA ILE A 104 6.80 -6.58 0.45
C ILE A 104 8.25 -6.84 0.06
N PRO A 105 8.53 -7.39 -1.13
CA PRO A 105 9.88 -7.50 -1.63
C PRO A 105 10.42 -6.11 -2.01
N ILE A 106 11.45 -5.65 -1.30
CA ILE A 106 12.26 -4.47 -1.68
C ILE A 106 13.20 -4.85 -2.82
N SER A 107 13.82 -6.03 -2.67
CA SER A 107 14.71 -6.67 -3.64
C SER A 107 14.45 -8.19 -3.62
N GLN A 108 15.23 -8.97 -4.37
CA GLN A 108 15.10 -10.44 -4.35
C GLN A 108 15.45 -11.05 -2.98
N VAL A 109 16.25 -10.35 -2.17
CA VAL A 109 16.76 -10.84 -0.88
C VAL A 109 16.32 -10.00 0.31
N GLU A 110 15.67 -8.86 0.08
CA GLU A 110 15.16 -7.97 1.13
C GLU A 110 13.64 -7.89 1.06
N MET A 111 13.00 -8.22 2.18
CA MET A 111 11.55 -8.20 2.32
C MET A 111 11.17 -7.41 3.56
N THR A 112 10.42 -6.31 3.41
CA THR A 112 9.91 -5.54 4.55
C THR A 112 8.56 -6.09 5.01
N ARG A 113 8.38 -6.21 6.33
CA ARG A 113 7.16 -6.66 7.00
C ARG A 113 6.68 -5.61 7.99
N ALA A 114 5.45 -5.77 8.45
CA ALA A 114 4.86 -4.87 9.44
C ALA A 114 5.66 -4.75 10.75
N ALA A 115 6.45 -5.76 11.11
CA ALA A 115 7.32 -5.72 12.30
C ALA A 115 8.62 -4.91 12.10
N ASP A 116 8.97 -4.61 10.84
CA ASP A 116 10.23 -3.94 10.49
C ASP A 116 10.11 -2.41 10.52
N VAL A 117 8.89 -1.87 10.54
CA VAL A 117 8.57 -0.44 10.40
C VAL A 117 7.97 0.19 11.66
#